data_AF-A0A5M3WMS2-F1
#
_entry.id   AF-A0A5M3WMS2-F1
#
_cell.length_a   1.000
_cell.length_b   1.000
_cell.length_c   1.000
_cell.angle_alpha   90.00
_cell.angle_beta   90.00
_cell.angle_gamma   90.00
#
_symmetry.space_group_name_H-M   'P 1'
#
loop_
_entity.id
_entity.type
_entity.pdbx_description
1 polymer ?
#
loop_
_entity_poly.entity_id
_entity_poly.type
_entity_poly.pdbx_seq_one_letter_code
_entity_poly.pdbx_strand_id
1 'polypeptide(L)'
;MIRPVAIGVALALGLVIVLSSTLKTAPLWQVWAALSLALTAASGTVFAYGLERWRELTALRAVRVRELIRPVGALFLVALLLGVLNVILSASASAPASGRGWALSVIAVAGALPAVATMLGIRRATRLPEPGPGRRVAVLIALRRLLQRLLAAVGTLVALATLALGSTPVPLPSRTVVLIFGGVGSLLVALAYSPARAALQEAATRLCDDLLPLADVDDAATVLTRAEDRAKLEQLLGADRNLLAELQTGLAILGPLLSSAAAAFLPSSAG
;
A
#
# COMPACT_ATOMS: atom_id res chain seq x y z
N MET A 1 0.46 -20.49 12.16
CA MET A 1 -0.01 -19.96 13.47
C MET A 1 0.01 -18.43 13.58
N ILE A 2 0.91 -17.68 12.91
CA ILE A 2 1.00 -16.20 13.07
C ILE A 2 -0.24 -15.45 12.57
N ARG A 3 -0.88 -15.92 11.49
CA ARG A 3 -2.02 -15.25 10.85
C ARG A 3 -3.26 -15.10 11.76
N PRO A 4 -3.81 -16.16 12.39
CA PRO A 4 -4.97 -16.02 13.26
C PRO A 4 -4.67 -15.16 14.51
N VAL A 5 -3.44 -15.24 15.04
CA VAL A 5 -3.04 -14.46 16.22
C VAL A 5 -3.02 -12.96 15.91
N ALA A 6 -2.38 -12.54 14.81
CA ALA A 6 -2.33 -11.12 14.43
C ALA A 6 -3.73 -10.52 14.18
N ILE A 7 -4.61 -11.29 13.51
CA ILE A 7 -5.99 -10.87 13.24
C ILE A 7 -6.77 -10.78 14.56
N GLY A 8 -6.67 -11.78 15.43
CA GLY A 8 -7.37 -11.80 16.72
C GLY A 8 -6.96 -10.66 17.64
N VAL A 9 -5.65 -10.38 17.75
CA VAL A 9 -5.13 -9.25 18.54
C VAL A 9 -5.63 -7.91 17.99
N ALA A 10 -5.57 -7.71 16.66
CA ALA A 10 -6.00 -6.46 16.06
C ALA A 10 -7.52 -6.25 16.23
N LEU A 11 -8.33 -7.29 16.04
CA LEU A 11 -9.78 -7.26 16.30
C LEU A 11 -10.09 -6.93 17.77
N ALA A 12 -9.37 -7.55 18.72
CA ALA A 12 -9.56 -7.26 20.14
C ALA A 12 -9.26 -5.79 20.46
N LEU A 13 -8.18 -5.22 19.90
CA LEU A 13 -7.86 -3.80 20.04
C LEU A 13 -8.94 -2.90 19.44
N GLY A 14 -9.46 -3.25 18.25
CA GLY A 14 -10.58 -2.54 17.63
C GLY A 14 -11.84 -2.56 18.49
N LEU A 15 -12.17 -3.72 19.08
CA LEU A 15 -13.30 -3.88 19.98
C LEU A 15 -13.15 -3.00 21.22
N VAL A 16 -11.96 -2.97 21.84
CA VAL A 16 -11.66 -2.11 22.99
C VAL A 16 -11.86 -0.63 22.63
N ILE A 17 -11.36 -0.18 21.47
CA ILE A 17 -11.52 1.21 21.00
C ILE A 17 -13.00 1.58 20.79
N VAL A 18 -13.78 0.68 20.21
CA VAL A 18 -15.21 0.89 19.95
C VAL A 18 -16.01 0.89 21.25
N LEU A 19 -15.78 -0.07 22.14
CA LEU A 19 -16.50 -0.22 23.40
C LEU A 19 -16.17 0.90 24.40
N SER A 20 -14.93 1.41 24.39
CA SER A 20 -14.49 2.55 25.21
C SER A 20 -14.92 3.91 24.63
N SER A 21 -15.62 3.93 23.49
CA SER A 21 -16.08 5.16 22.88
C SER A 21 -17.20 5.82 23.69
N THR A 22 -17.03 7.10 24.00
CA THR A 22 -18.05 7.94 24.65
C THR A 22 -19.09 8.46 23.65
N LEU A 23 -18.88 8.22 22.34
CA LEU A 23 -19.71 8.76 21.25
C LEU A 23 -20.84 7.81 20.82
N LYS A 24 -21.26 6.87 21.68
CA LYS A 24 -22.26 5.82 21.36
C LYS A 24 -23.62 6.38 20.92
N THR A 25 -23.93 7.61 21.33
CA THR A 25 -25.19 8.30 21.02
C THR A 25 -25.14 9.14 19.75
N ALA A 26 -23.99 9.24 19.07
CA ALA A 26 -23.85 10.08 17.89
C ALA A 26 -24.47 9.44 16.62
N PRO A 27 -25.06 10.24 15.70
CA PRO A 27 -25.85 9.75 14.56
C PRO A 27 -25.06 8.94 13.51
N LEU A 28 -23.74 8.81 13.63
CA LEU A 28 -22.88 8.00 12.75
C LEU A 28 -22.01 6.99 13.52
N TRP A 29 -22.29 6.77 14.81
CA TRP A 29 -21.46 5.91 15.64
C TRP A 29 -21.39 4.47 15.11
N GLN A 30 -22.50 3.92 14.61
CA GLN A 30 -22.55 2.56 14.08
C GLN A 30 -21.65 2.39 12.85
N VAL A 31 -21.67 3.36 11.94
CA VAL A 31 -20.81 3.37 10.74
C VAL A 31 -19.34 3.46 11.14
N TRP A 32 -19.01 4.38 12.04
CA TRP A 32 -17.65 4.52 12.57
C TRP A 32 -17.16 3.26 13.29
N ALA A 33 -18.00 2.63 14.12
CA ALA A 33 -17.68 1.42 14.84
C ALA A 33 -17.41 0.24 13.90
N ALA A 34 -18.27 0.05 12.89
CA ALA A 34 -18.10 -0.97 11.87
C ALA A 34 -16.80 -0.75 11.07
N LEU A 35 -16.53 0.49 10.63
CA LEU A 35 -15.31 0.81 9.89
C LEU A 35 -14.05 0.69 10.75
N SER A 36 -14.11 1.02 12.03
CA SER A 36 -13.00 0.86 12.97
C SER A 36 -12.66 -0.62 13.20
N LEU A 37 -13.68 -1.47 13.37
CA LEU A 37 -13.50 -2.93 13.45
C LEU A 37 -12.96 -3.50 12.13
N ALA A 38 -13.50 -3.08 11.00
CA ALA A 38 -13.01 -3.50 9.68
C ALA A 38 -11.55 -3.07 9.46
N LEU A 39 -11.18 -1.84 9.83
CA LEU A 39 -9.83 -1.32 9.71
C LEU A 39 -8.84 -2.09 10.59
N THR A 40 -9.19 -2.36 11.85
CA THR A 40 -8.32 -3.11 12.75
C THR A 40 -8.16 -4.56 12.29
N ALA A 41 -9.23 -5.22 11.86
CA ALA A 41 -9.17 -6.53 11.23
C ALA A 41 -8.27 -6.53 9.98
N ALA A 42 -8.47 -5.55 9.09
CA ALA A 42 -7.67 -5.37 7.87
C ALA A 42 -6.20 -5.09 8.19
N SER A 43 -5.90 -4.32 9.23
CA SER A 43 -4.54 -4.09 9.69
C SER A 43 -3.87 -5.40 10.11
N GLY A 44 -4.55 -6.23 10.90
CA GLY A 44 -4.04 -7.56 11.29
C GLY A 44 -3.85 -8.50 10.11
N THR A 45 -4.75 -8.49 9.13
CA THR A 45 -4.62 -9.32 7.91
C THR A 45 -3.47 -8.86 7.03
N VAL A 46 -3.33 -7.55 6.80
CA VAL A 46 -2.23 -6.96 6.01
C VAL A 46 -0.89 -7.18 6.70
N PHE A 47 -0.83 -7.10 8.03
CA PHE A 47 0.37 -7.41 8.79
C PHE A 47 0.83 -8.85 8.57
N ALA A 48 -0.07 -9.82 8.79
CA ALA A 48 0.21 -11.23 8.59
C ALA A 48 0.56 -11.54 7.13
N TYR A 49 -0.16 -10.93 6.18
CA TYR A 49 0.09 -11.06 4.76
C TYR A 49 1.48 -10.54 4.39
N GLY A 50 1.86 -9.35 4.88
CA GLY A 50 3.18 -8.77 4.66
C GLY A 50 4.31 -9.62 5.21
N LEU A 51 4.15 -10.24 6.38
CA LEU A 51 5.13 -11.20 6.92
C LEU A 51 5.27 -12.46 6.05
N GLU A 52 4.15 -12.96 5.51
CA GLU A 52 4.17 -14.11 4.61
C GLU A 52 4.87 -13.77 3.29
N ARG A 53 4.60 -12.59 2.73
CA ARG A 53 5.26 -12.09 1.53
C ARG A 53 6.74 -11.77 1.77
N TRP A 54 7.10 -11.32 2.97
CA TRP A 54 8.50 -11.18 3.36
C TRP A 54 9.23 -12.52 3.30
N ARG A 55 8.61 -13.60 3.78
CA ARG A 55 9.18 -14.96 3.69
C ARG A 55 9.34 -15.42 2.25
N GLU A 56 8.33 -15.20 1.42
CA GLU A 56 8.40 -15.48 -0.03
C GLU A 56 9.55 -14.71 -0.69
N LEU A 57 9.70 -13.42 -0.36
CA LEU A 57 10.83 -12.61 -0.82
C LEU A 57 12.17 -13.19 -0.36
N THR A 58 12.30 -13.58 0.92
CA THR A 58 13.56 -14.15 1.44
C THR A 58 13.89 -15.51 0.84
N ALA A 59 12.87 -16.29 0.46
CA ALA A 59 13.04 -17.56 -0.24
C ALA A 59 13.50 -17.36 -1.69
N LEU A 60 13.04 -16.29 -2.34
CA LEU A 60 13.53 -15.89 -3.66
C LEU A 60 14.95 -15.31 -3.57
N ARG A 61 15.20 -14.45 -2.58
CA ARG A 61 16.44 -13.66 -2.44
C ARG A 61 16.76 -13.36 -0.99
N ALA A 62 17.98 -13.67 -0.55
CA ALA A 62 18.44 -13.39 0.81
C ALA A 62 18.64 -11.88 1.07
N VAL A 63 17.56 -11.18 1.42
CA VAL A 63 17.61 -9.76 1.82
C VAL A 63 17.79 -9.66 3.34
N ARG A 64 18.81 -8.92 3.78
CA ARG A 64 19.10 -8.72 5.21
C ARG A 64 18.14 -7.69 5.81
N VAL A 65 17.39 -8.10 6.85
CA VAL A 65 16.43 -7.23 7.57
C VAL A 65 17.10 -5.97 8.11
N ARG A 66 18.35 -6.08 8.62
CA ARG A 66 19.11 -4.96 9.20
C ARG A 66 19.20 -3.75 8.28
N GLU A 67 19.32 -3.99 6.98
CA GLU A 67 19.46 -2.92 6.00
C GLU A 67 18.12 -2.17 5.79
N LEU A 68 16.99 -2.79 6.10
CA LEU A 68 15.64 -2.21 5.94
C LEU A 68 15.17 -1.46 7.18
N ILE A 69 15.78 -1.68 8.34
CA ILE A 69 15.37 -1.03 9.60
C ILE A 69 15.38 0.50 9.46
N ARG A 70 16.44 1.08 8.88
CA ARG A 70 16.56 2.54 8.69
C ARG A 70 15.46 3.12 7.80
N PRO A 71 15.25 2.68 6.54
CA PRO A 71 14.23 3.27 5.67
C PRO A 71 12.80 2.97 6.15
N VAL A 72 12.53 1.78 6.69
CA VAL A 72 11.22 1.45 7.25
C VAL A 72 10.94 2.29 8.50
N GLY A 73 11.92 2.42 9.39
CA GLY A 73 11.83 3.26 10.59
C GLY A 73 11.63 4.74 10.24
N ALA A 74 12.33 5.26 9.23
CA ALA A 74 12.14 6.63 8.75
C ALA A 74 10.73 6.86 8.20
N LEU A 75 10.22 5.97 7.35
CA LEU A 75 8.83 6.06 6.84
C LEU A 75 7.80 5.97 7.97
N PHE A 76 8.02 5.08 8.94
CA PHE A 76 7.17 4.96 10.11
C PHE A 76 7.17 6.24 10.95
N LEU A 77 8.35 6.80 11.20
CA LEU A 77 8.49 8.05 11.94
C LEU A 77 7.80 9.21 11.23
N VAL A 78 7.99 9.33 9.91
CA VAL A 78 7.30 10.36 9.09
C VAL A 78 5.79 10.17 9.17
N ALA A 79 5.28 8.94 9.03
CA ALA A 79 3.85 8.66 9.16
C ALA A 79 3.30 9.05 10.55
N LEU A 80 4.07 8.78 11.61
CA LEU A 80 3.70 9.13 12.98
C LEU A 80 3.71 10.65 13.20
N LEU A 81 4.74 11.36 12.71
CA LEU A 81 4.84 12.81 12.78
C LEU A 81 3.70 13.50 12.02
N LEU A 82 3.35 13.01 10.82
CA LEU A 82 2.21 13.53 10.06
C LEU A 82 0.88 13.30 10.80
N GLY A 83 0.73 12.14 11.46
CA GLY A 83 -0.41 11.85 12.32
C GLY A 83 -0.51 12.81 13.51
N VAL A 84 0.62 13.09 14.18
CA VAL A 84 0.69 14.06 15.30
C VAL A 84 0.42 15.47 14.82
N LEU A 85 1.00 15.91 13.70
CA LEU A 85 0.74 17.22 13.11
C LEU A 85 -0.75 17.41 12.80
N ASN A 86 -1.40 16.38 12.25
CA ASN A 86 -2.84 16.42 11.99
C ASN A 86 -3.68 16.57 13.27
N VAL A 87 -3.28 15.88 14.35
CA VAL A 87 -3.89 16.01 15.68
C VAL A 87 -3.74 17.44 16.21
N ILE A 88 -2.56 18.04 16.09
CA ILE A 88 -2.27 19.42 16.52
C ILE A 88 -3.11 20.42 15.73
N LEU A 89 -3.13 20.32 14.40
CA LEU A 89 -3.91 21.20 13.52
C LEU A 89 -5.42 21.09 13.78
N SER A 90 -5.89 19.88 14.13
CA SER A 90 -7.30 19.67 14.49
C SER A 90 -7.64 20.22 15.88
N ALA A 91 -6.70 20.12 16.84
CA ALA A 91 -6.87 20.65 18.19
C ALA A 91 -6.95 22.19 18.21
N SER A 92 -6.24 22.87 17.30
CA SER A 92 -6.33 24.34 17.15
C SER A 92 -7.68 24.84 16.62
N ALA A 93 -8.52 23.96 16.06
CA ALA A 93 -9.82 24.29 15.49
C ALA A 93 -11.00 24.10 16.48
N SER A 94 -10.75 24.16 17.79
CA SER A 94 -11.76 24.03 18.87
C SER A 94 -12.43 22.64 18.99
N ALA A 95 -11.98 21.65 18.22
CA ALA A 95 -12.45 20.27 18.36
C ALA A 95 -11.41 19.48 19.17
N PRO A 96 -11.78 18.86 20.32
CA PRO A 96 -10.86 18.01 21.05
C PRO A 96 -10.41 16.88 20.12
N ALA A 97 -9.10 16.82 19.86
CA ALA A 97 -8.55 15.78 19.03
C ALA A 97 -8.87 14.42 19.64
N SER A 98 -9.68 13.64 18.94
CA SER A 98 -10.08 12.32 19.40
C SER A 98 -8.86 11.40 19.41
N GLY A 99 -8.33 11.11 20.60
CA GLY A 99 -7.23 10.15 20.78
C GLY A 99 -7.49 8.77 20.14
N ARG A 100 -8.75 8.46 19.82
CA ARG A 100 -9.17 7.26 19.10
C ARG A 100 -8.82 7.30 17.61
N GLY A 101 -8.94 8.46 16.96
CA GLY A 101 -8.50 8.63 15.57
C GLY A 101 -6.99 8.43 15.43
N TRP A 102 -6.23 8.90 16.42
CA TRP A 102 -4.80 8.62 16.52
C TRP A 102 -4.50 7.13 16.73
N ALA A 103 -5.20 6.47 17.65
CA ALA A 103 -5.04 5.03 17.88
C ALA A 103 -5.32 4.19 16.61
N LEU A 104 -6.40 4.50 15.87
CA LEU A 104 -6.72 3.84 14.61
C LEU A 104 -5.64 4.08 13.54
N SER A 105 -5.09 5.29 13.49
CA SER A 105 -3.99 5.62 12.58
C SER A 105 -2.72 4.83 12.92
N VAL A 106 -2.36 4.74 14.20
CA VAL A 106 -1.21 3.95 14.66
C VAL A 106 -1.41 2.47 14.31
N ILE A 107 -2.61 1.92 14.52
CA ILE A 107 -2.93 0.54 14.15
C ILE A 107 -2.82 0.32 12.64
N ALA A 108 -3.35 1.23 11.82
CA ALA A 108 -3.25 1.12 10.36
C ALA A 108 -1.80 1.16 9.88
N VAL A 109 -1.01 2.11 10.40
CA VAL A 109 0.42 2.25 10.06
C VAL A 109 1.21 1.01 10.52
N ALA A 110 0.98 0.52 11.74
CA ALA A 110 1.63 -0.67 12.25
C ALA A 110 1.30 -1.92 11.42
N GLY A 111 0.05 -2.05 10.96
CA GLY A 111 -0.38 -3.14 10.08
C GLY A 111 0.32 -3.15 8.72
N ALA A 112 0.60 -1.97 8.17
CA ALA A 112 1.27 -1.82 6.89
C ALA A 112 2.80 -2.09 6.95
N LEU A 113 3.41 -2.06 8.14
CA LEU A 113 4.87 -2.14 8.29
C LEU A 113 5.52 -3.32 7.56
N PRO A 114 5.08 -4.58 7.72
CA PRO A 114 5.71 -5.70 7.03
C PRO A 114 5.54 -5.64 5.51
N ALA A 115 4.41 -5.12 5.03
CA ALA A 115 4.17 -4.94 3.61
C ALA A 115 5.12 -3.89 3.02
N VAL A 116 5.27 -2.73 3.67
CA VAL A 116 6.21 -1.67 3.28
C VAL A 116 7.66 -2.17 3.33
N ALA A 117 8.04 -2.92 4.37
CA ALA A 117 9.36 -3.53 4.48
C ALA A 117 9.62 -4.49 3.30
N THR A 118 8.62 -5.25 2.88
CA THR A 118 8.73 -6.15 1.74
C THR A 118 8.87 -5.38 0.42
N MET A 119 8.11 -4.30 0.21
CA MET A 119 8.28 -3.44 -0.98
C MET A 119 9.71 -2.88 -1.08
N LEU A 120 10.25 -2.37 0.03
CA LEU A 120 11.64 -1.88 0.07
C LEU A 120 12.66 -3.02 -0.09
N GLY A 121 12.33 -4.21 0.38
CA GLY A 121 13.12 -5.42 0.16
C GLY A 121 13.22 -5.81 -1.30
N ILE A 122 12.13 -5.68 -2.07
CA ILE A 122 12.11 -5.96 -3.52
C ILE A 122 13.13 -5.08 -4.24
N ARG A 123 13.20 -3.78 -3.91
CA ARG A 123 14.20 -2.85 -4.47
C ARG A 123 15.64 -3.34 -4.27
N ARG A 124 15.94 -3.97 -3.14
CA ARG A 124 17.27 -4.55 -2.88
C ARG A 124 17.45 -5.86 -3.59
N ALA A 125 16.42 -6.70 -3.62
CA ALA A 125 16.43 -8.00 -4.27
C ALA A 125 16.73 -7.92 -5.78
N THR A 126 16.29 -6.84 -6.46
CA THR A 126 16.61 -6.63 -7.89
C THR A 126 18.07 -6.33 -8.16
N ARG A 127 18.83 -5.86 -7.17
CA ARG A 127 20.25 -5.51 -7.32
C ARG A 127 21.18 -6.70 -7.11
N LEU A 128 20.67 -7.83 -6.63
CA LEU A 128 21.48 -9.01 -6.40
C LEU A 128 21.75 -9.75 -7.72
N PRO A 129 22.98 -10.19 -7.99
CA PRO A 129 23.30 -10.96 -9.19
C PRO A 129 22.52 -12.29 -9.21
N GLU A 130 22.13 -12.78 -10.39
CA GLU A 130 21.59 -14.14 -10.58
C GLU A 130 22.35 -14.89 -11.67
N PRO A 131 22.60 -16.19 -11.47
CA PRO A 131 23.07 -17.07 -12.51
C PRO A 131 21.96 -17.38 -13.51
N GLY A 132 22.21 -17.01 -14.77
CA GLY A 132 21.38 -17.39 -15.92
C GLY A 132 20.22 -16.44 -16.23
N PRO A 133 19.96 -16.17 -17.53
CA PRO A 133 18.94 -15.22 -17.96
C PRO A 133 17.51 -15.70 -17.66
N GLY A 134 17.21 -16.99 -17.85
CA GLY A 134 15.87 -17.54 -17.59
C GLY A 134 15.46 -17.40 -16.11
N ARG A 135 16.40 -17.62 -15.19
CA ARG A 135 16.17 -17.45 -13.75
C ARG A 135 15.99 -15.98 -13.38
N ARG A 136 16.75 -15.06 -14.00
CA ARG A 136 16.56 -13.60 -13.86
C ARG A 136 15.15 -13.18 -14.27
N VAL A 137 14.68 -13.61 -15.45
CA VAL A 137 13.31 -13.32 -15.93
C VAL A 137 12.27 -13.83 -14.94
N ALA A 138 12.37 -15.10 -14.51
CA ALA A 138 11.42 -15.70 -13.59
C ALA A 138 11.35 -14.96 -12.24
N VAL A 139 12.50 -14.58 -11.68
CA VAL A 139 12.58 -13.80 -10.44
C VAL A 139 11.96 -12.41 -10.60
N LEU A 140 12.24 -11.70 -11.70
CA LEU A 140 11.65 -10.36 -11.93
C LEU A 140 10.12 -10.42 -12.04
N ILE A 141 9.58 -11.42 -12.74
CA ILE A 141 8.13 -11.64 -12.84
C ILE A 141 7.54 -11.92 -11.46
N ALA A 142 8.19 -12.77 -10.65
CA ALA A 142 7.74 -13.10 -9.30
C ALA A 142 7.74 -11.86 -8.39
N LEU A 143 8.83 -11.07 -8.40
CA LEU A 143 8.96 -9.84 -7.61
C LEU A 143 7.90 -8.80 -8.00
N ARG A 144 7.63 -8.64 -9.30
CA ARG A 144 6.58 -7.74 -9.79
C ARG A 144 5.19 -8.15 -9.31
N ARG A 145 4.83 -9.44 -9.45
CA ARG A 145 3.55 -9.96 -8.96
C ARG A 145 3.40 -9.74 -7.45
N LEU A 146 4.48 -9.95 -6.71
CA LEU A 146 4.52 -9.73 -5.27
C LEU A 146 4.31 -8.24 -4.93
N LEU A 147 5.00 -7.33 -5.63
CA LEU A 147 4.84 -5.89 -5.46
C LEU A 147 3.39 -5.42 -5.74
N GLN A 148 2.77 -5.91 -6.82
CA GLN A 148 1.39 -5.56 -7.19
C GLN A 148 0.37 -6.04 -6.15
N ARG A 149 0.53 -7.27 -5.62
CA ARG A 149 -0.36 -7.78 -4.57
C ARG A 149 -0.21 -7.02 -3.25
N LEU A 150 1.01 -6.63 -2.88
CA LEU A 150 1.26 -5.78 -1.72
C LEU A 150 0.63 -4.40 -1.89
N LEU A 151 0.73 -3.80 -3.09
CA LEU A 151 0.11 -2.50 -3.37
C LEU A 151 -1.40 -2.55 -3.18
N ALA A 152 -2.06 -3.59 -3.70
CA ALA A 152 -3.50 -3.76 -3.52
C ALA A 152 -3.87 -3.87 -2.04
N ALA A 153 -3.16 -4.70 -1.27
CA ALA A 153 -3.42 -4.89 0.16
C ALA A 153 -3.25 -3.60 0.98
N VAL A 154 -2.17 -2.86 0.75
CA VAL A 154 -1.91 -1.59 1.45
C VAL A 154 -2.87 -0.50 0.98
N GLY A 155 -3.22 -0.47 -0.31
CA GLY A 155 -4.21 0.47 -0.86
C GLY A 155 -5.59 0.30 -0.21
N THR A 156 -6.07 -0.94 -0.04
CA THR A 156 -7.31 -1.22 0.69
C THR A 156 -7.24 -0.74 2.14
N LEU A 157 -6.09 -0.92 2.80
CA LEU A 157 -5.90 -0.46 4.18
C LEU A 157 -5.97 1.07 4.29
N VAL A 158 -5.33 1.79 3.37
CA VAL A 158 -5.40 3.27 3.30
C VAL A 158 -6.83 3.74 3.04
N ALA A 159 -7.56 3.08 2.14
CA ALA A 159 -8.96 3.41 1.86
C ALA A 159 -9.82 3.21 3.11
N LEU A 160 -9.73 2.06 3.78
CA LEU A 160 -10.46 1.79 5.02
C LEU A 160 -10.11 2.79 6.13
N ALA A 161 -8.83 3.14 6.27
CA ALA A 161 -8.40 4.11 7.27
C ALA A 161 -8.97 5.50 6.99
N THR A 162 -8.98 5.91 5.73
CA THR A 162 -9.56 7.18 5.29
C THR A 162 -11.07 7.24 5.57
N LEU A 163 -11.81 6.15 5.29
CA LEU A 163 -13.24 6.04 5.57
C LEU A 163 -13.54 6.01 7.08
N ALA A 164 -12.78 5.24 7.84
CA ALA A 164 -12.93 5.16 9.29
C ALA A 164 -12.69 6.51 9.97
N LEU A 165 -11.74 7.30 9.46
CA LEU A 165 -11.47 8.65 9.99
C LEU A 165 -12.50 9.67 9.51
N GLY A 166 -12.93 9.60 8.25
CA GLY A 166 -13.97 10.47 7.70
C GLY A 166 -15.34 10.29 8.33
N SER A 167 -15.65 9.07 8.81
CA SER A 167 -16.91 8.76 9.50
C SER A 167 -16.92 9.12 10.99
N THR A 168 -15.83 9.70 11.51
CA THR A 168 -15.77 10.13 12.91
C THR A 168 -16.86 11.19 13.17
N PRO A 169 -17.71 11.04 14.21
CA PRO A 169 -18.83 11.96 14.46
C PRO A 169 -18.38 13.27 15.13
N VAL A 170 -17.15 13.71 14.89
CA VAL A 170 -16.58 14.96 15.44
C VAL A 170 -16.92 16.10 14.48
N PRO A 171 -17.28 17.31 14.97
CA PRO A 171 -17.58 18.48 14.14
C PRO A 171 -16.30 19.08 13.52
N LEU A 172 -15.59 18.30 12.72
CA LEU A 172 -14.56 18.78 11.81
C LEU A 172 -15.18 18.99 10.43
N PRO A 173 -14.64 19.89 9.59
CA PRO A 173 -14.95 19.91 8.17
C PRO A 173 -14.48 18.56 7.57
N SER A 174 -15.40 17.58 7.52
CA SER A 174 -15.10 16.17 7.26
C SER A 174 -14.34 15.96 5.94
N ARG A 175 -14.60 16.82 4.94
CA ARG A 175 -13.90 16.83 3.64
C ARG A 175 -12.40 17.08 3.78
N THR A 176 -11.97 18.01 4.62
CA THR A 176 -10.55 18.37 4.75
C THR A 176 -9.75 17.23 5.39
N VAL A 177 -10.32 16.58 6.41
CA VAL A 177 -9.67 15.45 7.11
C VAL A 177 -9.52 14.24 6.17
N VAL A 178 -10.56 13.94 5.39
CA VAL A 178 -10.54 12.84 4.41
C VAL A 178 -9.49 13.09 3.32
N LEU A 179 -9.41 14.32 2.79
CA LEU A 179 -8.44 14.68 1.75
C LEU A 179 -7.01 14.64 2.28
N ILE A 180 -6.74 15.18 3.47
CA ILE A 180 -5.41 15.16 4.07
C ILE A 180 -4.98 13.73 4.39
N PHE A 181 -5.85 12.92 5.01
CA PHE A 181 -5.49 11.56 5.40
C PHE A 181 -5.34 10.63 4.20
N GLY A 182 -6.29 10.68 3.26
CA GLY A 182 -6.21 9.93 2.02
C GLY A 182 -5.00 10.34 1.18
N GLY A 183 -4.70 11.64 1.12
CA GLY A 183 -3.53 12.18 0.43
C GLY A 183 -2.21 11.74 1.06
N VAL A 184 -2.06 11.89 2.38
CA VAL A 184 -0.87 11.47 3.14
C VAL A 184 -0.66 9.96 3.05
N GLY A 185 -1.71 9.17 3.26
CA GLY A 185 -1.65 7.72 3.14
C GLY A 185 -1.22 7.27 1.74
N SER A 186 -1.81 7.87 0.70
CA SER A 186 -1.45 7.59 -0.69
C SER A 186 -0.01 8.00 -1.02
N LEU A 187 0.44 9.15 -0.51
CA LEU A 187 1.82 9.62 -0.67
C LEU A 187 2.82 8.65 -0.02
N LEU A 188 2.55 8.17 1.20
CA LEU A 188 3.40 7.20 1.88
C LEU A 188 3.50 5.88 1.10
N VAL A 189 2.38 5.40 0.57
CA VAL A 189 2.35 4.21 -0.29
C VAL A 189 3.15 4.45 -1.56
N ALA A 190 3.00 5.60 -2.20
CA ALA A 190 3.74 5.96 -3.40
C ALA A 190 5.26 6.03 -3.13
N LEU A 191 5.68 6.59 -1.99
CA LEU A 191 7.09 6.66 -1.59
C LEU A 191 7.70 5.27 -1.33
N ALA A 192 6.92 4.31 -0.84
CA ALA A 192 7.38 2.94 -0.66
C ALA A 192 7.39 2.15 -1.99
N TYR A 193 6.38 2.35 -2.83
CA TYR A 193 6.15 1.59 -4.06
C TYR A 193 7.04 2.08 -5.23
N SER A 194 7.14 3.40 -5.43
CA SER A 194 7.88 4.02 -6.54
C SER A 194 9.32 3.51 -6.68
N PRO A 195 10.16 3.50 -5.63
CA PRO A 195 11.54 3.08 -5.78
C PRO A 195 11.67 1.56 -6.01
N ALA A 196 10.71 0.74 -5.56
CA ALA A 196 10.67 -0.68 -5.86
C ALA A 196 10.29 -0.94 -7.31
N ARG A 197 9.30 -0.20 -7.83
CA ARG A 197 8.91 -0.25 -9.24
C ARG A 197 10.04 0.21 -10.16
N ALA A 198 10.66 1.35 -9.87
CA ALA A 198 11.77 1.87 -10.67
C ALA A 198 12.93 0.87 -10.74
N ALA A 199 13.27 0.23 -9.62
CA ALA A 199 14.33 -0.77 -9.59
C ALA A 199 13.97 -2.06 -10.34
N LEU A 200 12.69 -2.43 -10.45
CA LEU A 200 12.24 -3.54 -11.29
C LEU A 200 12.30 -3.17 -12.77
N GLN A 201 11.89 -1.94 -13.14
CA GLN A 201 11.97 -1.45 -14.51
C GLN A 201 13.42 -1.39 -14.99
N GLU A 202 14.31 -0.80 -14.20
CA GLU A 202 15.73 -0.75 -14.51
C GLU A 202 16.34 -2.15 -14.68
N ALA A 203 16.00 -3.10 -13.81
CA ALA A 203 16.48 -4.47 -13.92
C ALA A 203 15.91 -5.21 -15.14
N ALA A 204 14.65 -4.92 -15.51
CA ALA A 204 14.03 -5.47 -16.71
C ALA A 204 14.66 -4.92 -17.98
N THR A 205 14.88 -3.61 -18.08
CA THR A 205 15.54 -2.96 -19.23
C THR A 205 16.95 -3.51 -19.42
N ARG A 206 17.76 -3.57 -18.35
CA ARG A 206 19.11 -4.17 -18.42
C ARG A 206 19.08 -5.62 -18.90
N LEU A 207 18.09 -6.40 -18.47
CA LEU A 207 17.97 -7.79 -18.91
C LEU A 207 17.56 -7.89 -20.39
N CYS A 208 16.71 -7.00 -20.88
CA CYS A 208 16.39 -6.90 -22.31
C CYS A 208 17.61 -6.49 -23.13
N ASP A 209 18.41 -5.53 -22.65
CA ASP A 209 19.65 -5.09 -23.30
C ASP A 209 20.70 -6.22 -23.34
N ASP A 210 20.86 -6.97 -22.24
CA ASP A 210 21.78 -8.11 -22.16
C ASP A 210 21.38 -9.27 -23.09
N LEU A 211 20.07 -9.53 -23.25
CA LEU A 211 19.57 -10.68 -24.01
C LEU A 211 19.34 -10.40 -25.50
N LEU A 212 18.95 -9.17 -25.83
CA LEU A 212 18.54 -8.75 -27.16
C LEU A 212 19.22 -7.42 -27.53
N PRO A 213 20.56 -7.40 -27.68
CA PRO A 213 21.26 -6.22 -28.14
C PRO A 213 20.86 -5.91 -29.59
N LEU A 214 20.39 -4.68 -29.79
CA LEU A 214 19.97 -4.15 -31.10
C LEU A 214 21.13 -3.43 -31.81
N ALA A 215 22.14 -2.97 -31.07
CA ALA A 215 23.24 -2.15 -31.60
C ALA A 215 24.20 -2.93 -32.52
N ASP A 216 24.27 -4.25 -32.37
CA ASP A 216 25.25 -5.11 -33.07
C ASP A 216 24.64 -5.86 -34.27
N VAL A 217 23.52 -5.37 -34.83
CA VAL A 217 22.77 -6.05 -35.89
C VAL A 217 22.66 -5.18 -37.13
N ASP A 218 23.38 -5.55 -38.18
CA ASP A 218 23.42 -4.79 -39.44
C ASP A 218 22.32 -5.19 -40.44
N ASP A 219 21.69 -6.36 -40.25
CA ASP A 219 20.66 -6.87 -41.15
C ASP A 219 19.24 -6.41 -40.73
N ALA A 220 18.52 -5.76 -41.64
CA ALA A 220 17.22 -5.14 -41.35
C ALA A 220 16.13 -6.14 -40.94
N ALA A 221 16.13 -7.36 -41.49
CA ALA A 221 15.12 -8.38 -41.16
C ALA A 221 15.34 -8.95 -39.75
N THR A 222 16.60 -9.17 -39.36
CA THR A 222 16.96 -9.62 -38.01
C THR A 222 16.79 -8.51 -36.96
N VAL A 223 16.99 -7.24 -37.32
CA VAL A 223 16.66 -6.08 -36.47
C VAL A 223 15.17 -6.08 -36.12
N LEU A 224 14.28 -6.24 -37.12
CA LEU A 224 12.83 -6.23 -36.88
C LEU A 224 12.40 -7.38 -35.97
N THR A 225 12.90 -8.60 -36.23
CA THR A 225 12.58 -9.78 -35.42
C THR A 225 13.03 -9.63 -33.97
N ARG A 226 14.26 -9.13 -33.75
CA ARG A 226 14.77 -8.87 -32.39
C ARG A 226 14.02 -7.74 -31.68
N ALA A 227 13.60 -6.71 -32.41
CA ALA A 227 12.78 -5.64 -31.86
C ALA A 227 11.41 -6.15 -31.39
N GLU A 228 10.77 -7.05 -32.16
CA GLU A 228 9.52 -7.69 -31.75
C GLU A 228 9.67 -8.57 -30.51
N ASP A 229 10.72 -9.39 -30.47
CA ASP A 229 11.00 -10.25 -29.32
C ASP A 229 11.33 -9.43 -28.06
N ARG A 230 12.02 -8.30 -28.23
CA ARG A 230 12.28 -7.34 -27.17
C ARG A 230 10.97 -6.72 -26.67
N ALA A 231 10.10 -6.27 -27.57
CA ALA A 231 8.80 -5.71 -27.20
C ALA A 231 7.93 -6.73 -26.43
N LYS A 232 7.91 -8.00 -26.88
CA LYS A 232 7.21 -9.09 -26.16
C LYS A 232 7.80 -9.31 -24.77
N LEU A 233 9.13 -9.34 -24.65
CA LEU A 233 9.81 -9.53 -23.37
C LEU A 233 9.56 -8.35 -22.41
N GLU A 234 9.64 -7.11 -22.91
CA GLU A 234 9.33 -5.89 -22.17
C GLU A 234 7.87 -5.85 -21.72
N GLN A 235 6.93 -6.32 -22.54
CA GLN A 235 5.52 -6.45 -22.19
C GLN A 235 5.30 -7.49 -21.08
N LEU A 236 5.97 -8.65 -21.16
CA LEU A 236 5.92 -9.71 -20.15
C LEU A 236 6.50 -9.25 -18.82
N LEU A 237 7.67 -8.60 -18.85
CA LEU A 237 8.30 -7.98 -17.68
C LEU A 237 7.49 -6.76 -17.19
N GLY A 238 6.70 -6.17 -18.07
CA GLY A 238 5.89 -4.96 -17.86
C GLY A 238 6.71 -3.71 -17.67
N ALA A 239 7.85 -3.62 -18.34
CA ALA A 239 8.58 -2.37 -18.50
C ALA A 239 7.66 -1.29 -19.12
N ASP A 240 6.76 -1.71 -20.01
CA ASP A 240 5.92 -0.83 -20.83
C ASP A 240 4.52 -0.52 -20.26
N ARG A 241 4.17 -1.03 -19.06
CA ARG A 241 2.86 -0.69 -18.47
C ARG A 241 2.87 0.70 -17.85
N ASN A 242 2.09 1.60 -18.43
CA ASN A 242 1.81 2.92 -17.87
C ASN A 242 1.11 2.83 -16.50
N LEU A 243 1.58 3.63 -15.53
CA LEU A 243 1.00 3.77 -14.18
C LEU A 243 -0.51 4.08 -14.22
N LEU A 244 -0.95 4.81 -15.25
CA LEU A 244 -2.34 5.19 -15.45
C LEU A 244 -3.27 3.98 -15.67
N ALA A 245 -2.83 2.96 -16.39
CA ALA A 245 -3.63 1.76 -16.65
C ALA A 245 -3.78 0.89 -15.38
N GLU A 246 -2.73 0.83 -14.56
CA GLU A 246 -2.80 0.17 -13.25
C GLU A 246 -3.69 0.94 -12.27
N LEU A 247 -3.63 2.29 -12.29
CA LEU A 247 -4.53 3.13 -11.49
C LEU A 247 -5.98 3.02 -11.96
N GLN A 248 -6.27 2.99 -13.26
CA GLN A 248 -7.62 2.76 -13.78
C GLN A 248 -8.21 1.42 -13.33
N THR A 249 -7.39 0.37 -13.32
CA THR A 249 -7.82 -0.96 -12.85
C THR A 249 -8.07 -0.94 -11.33
N GLY A 250 -7.23 -0.23 -10.57
CA GLY A 250 -7.45 -0.01 -9.13
C GLY A 250 -8.69 0.83 -8.84
N LEU A 251 -8.97 1.85 -9.66
CA LEU A 251 -10.14 2.71 -9.55
C LEU A 251 -11.43 1.97 -9.87
N ALA A 252 -11.43 1.02 -10.80
CA ALA A 252 -12.61 0.17 -11.06
C ALA A 252 -12.98 -0.70 -9.85
N ILE A 253 -11.98 -1.14 -9.07
CA ILE A 253 -12.17 -1.95 -7.85
C ILE A 253 -12.53 -1.08 -6.64
N LEU A 254 -11.96 0.12 -6.55
CA LEU A 254 -12.26 1.09 -5.49
C LEU A 254 -13.54 1.89 -5.77
N GLY A 255 -14.03 1.91 -7.01
CA GLY A 255 -15.22 2.63 -7.45
C GLY A 255 -16.46 2.35 -6.61
N PRO A 256 -16.81 1.08 -6.34
CA PRO A 256 -17.92 0.73 -5.44
C PRO A 256 -17.70 1.24 -4.02
N LEU A 257 -16.48 1.18 -3.47
CA LEU A 257 -16.18 1.68 -2.12
C LEU A 257 -16.26 3.20 -2.04
N LEU A 258 -15.78 3.90 -3.07
CA LEU A 258 -15.89 5.35 -3.21
C LEU A 258 -17.35 5.79 -3.40
N SER A 259 -18.13 5.02 -4.16
CA SER A 259 -19.56 5.27 -4.38
C SER A 259 -20.38 5.02 -3.11
N SER A 260 -20.15 3.92 -2.39
CA SER A 260 -20.82 3.65 -1.11
C SER A 260 -20.44 4.66 -0.03
N ALA A 261 -19.17 5.11 -0.01
CA ALA A 261 -18.75 6.19 0.87
C ALA A 261 -19.41 7.52 0.49
N ALA A 262 -19.42 7.88 -0.79
CA ALA A 262 -20.10 9.07 -1.28
C ALA A 262 -21.60 9.04 -0.95
N ALA A 263 -22.25 7.88 -1.07
CA ALA A 263 -23.65 7.68 -0.68
C ALA A 263 -23.89 7.87 0.82
N ALA A 264 -22.94 7.44 1.67
CA ALA A 264 -23.02 7.66 3.13
C ALA A 264 -22.76 9.12 3.55
N PHE A 265 -22.05 9.89 2.71
CA PHE A 265 -21.78 11.32 2.92
C PHE A 265 -22.76 12.25 2.17
N LEU A 266 -23.66 11.71 1.36
CA LEU A 266 -24.75 12.49 0.78
C LEU A 266 -25.78 12.78 1.88
N PRO A 267 -26.11 14.05 2.15
CA PRO A 267 -27.18 14.36 3.08
C PRO A 267 -28.47 13.75 2.54
N SER A 268 -29.16 12.97 3.36
CA SER A 268 -30.53 12.55 3.07
C SER A 268 -31.41 13.79 3.11
N SER A 269 -31.54 14.50 1.99
CA SER A 269 -32.56 15.52 1.83
C SER A 269 -33.91 14.81 1.69
N ALA A 270 -34.52 14.47 2.82
CA ALA A 270 -35.87 13.97 2.89
C ALA A 270 -36.50 14.34 4.23
N GLY A 271 -37.46 15.28 4.19
CA GLY A 271 -38.43 15.53 5.25
C GLY A 271 -38.07 16.62 6.24
#